data_AF-I1Q8C0-F1
#
_entry.id   AF-I1Q8C0-F1
#
_cell.length_a   1.000
_cell.length_b   1.000
_cell.length_c   1.000
_cell.angle_alpha   90.00
_cell.angle_beta   90.00
_cell.angle_gamma   90.00
#
_symmetry.space_group_name_H-M   'P 1'
#
loop_
_entity.id
_entity.type
_entity.pdbx_description
1 polymer ?
#
loop_
_entity_poly.entity_id
_entity_poly.type
_entity_poly.pdbx_seq_one_letter_code
_entity_poly.pdbx_strand_id
1 'polypeptide(L)'
;MMVFQEIIVSFQQRYYTQKTQISLFEEWIMLDRALEEMQKKDSKIVDKLSFKEQMAYVLLKVGRFEEAEKTYRSMLFMNPDNYKYFIAIQKCLGLYSENGQYSTDDIDRLCTFYSSLKKEYGWSSVVKV
;
A
#
# COMPACT_ATOMS: atom_id res chain seq x y z
N MET A 1 30.60 -32.70 18.58
CA MET A 1 30.94 -31.61 17.65
C MET A 1 29.70 -30.99 16.96
N MET A 2 28.60 -31.71 16.74
CA MET A 2 27.40 -31.16 16.08
C MET A 2 26.67 -30.05 16.87
N VAL A 3 26.55 -30.19 18.20
CA VAL A 3 25.82 -29.22 19.06
C VAL A 3 26.42 -27.82 19.02
N PHE A 4 27.75 -27.71 18.90
CA PHE A 4 28.42 -26.40 18.82
C PHE A 4 28.11 -25.67 17.51
N GLN A 5 27.98 -26.41 16.41
CA GLN A 5 27.68 -25.85 15.10
C GLN A 5 26.21 -25.40 15.00
N GLU A 6 25.29 -26.15 15.61
CA GLU A 6 23.88 -25.75 15.75
C GLU A 6 23.70 -24.46 16.59
N ILE A 7 24.47 -24.32 17.67
CA ILE A 7 24.46 -23.10 18.49
C ILE A 7 24.94 -21.89 17.67
N ILE A 8 26.02 -22.03 16.88
CA ILE A 8 26.51 -20.94 16.03
C ILE A 8 25.48 -20.55 14.97
N VAL A 9 24.86 -21.53 14.29
CA VAL A 9 23.83 -21.27 13.27
C VAL A 9 22.62 -20.55 13.88
N SER A 10 22.14 -21.01 15.04
CA SER A 10 21.00 -20.35 15.72
C SER A 10 21.32 -18.92 16.16
N PHE A 11 22.54 -18.67 16.64
CA PHE A 11 23.00 -17.32 16.99
C PHE A 11 23.08 -16.41 15.77
N GLN A 12 23.64 -16.89 14.65
CA GLN A 12 23.68 -16.15 13.39
C GLN A 12 22.28 -15.83 12.88
N GLN A 13 21.37 -16.81 12.88
CA GLN A 13 19.99 -16.62 12.44
C GLN A 13 19.27 -15.55 13.28
N ARG A 14 19.45 -15.59 14.61
CA ARG A 14 18.89 -14.57 15.52
C ARG A 14 19.46 -13.19 15.24
N TYR A 15 20.78 -13.09 15.03
CA TYR A 15 21.45 -11.83 14.69
C TYR A 15 20.93 -11.24 13.39
N TYR A 16 20.83 -12.03 12.32
CA TYR A 16 20.29 -11.56 11.04
C TYR A 16 18.84 -11.10 11.16
N THR A 17 18.02 -11.84 11.90
CA THR A 17 16.61 -11.48 12.15
C THR A 17 16.49 -10.16 12.91
N GLN A 18 17.34 -9.93 13.90
CA GLN A 18 17.36 -8.67 14.63
C GLN A 18 17.82 -7.52 13.74
N LYS A 19 18.86 -7.72 12.92
CA LYS A 19 19.36 -6.72 11.98
C LYS A 19 18.30 -6.32 10.95
N THR A 20 17.55 -7.27 10.41
CA THR A 20 16.47 -6.98 9.47
C THR A 20 15.32 -6.23 10.14
N GLN A 21 14.94 -6.58 11.38
CA GLN A 21 13.94 -5.83 12.14
C GLN A 21 14.34 -4.38 12.39
N ILE A 22 15.60 -4.13 12.77
CA ILE A 22 16.12 -2.77 12.97
C ILE A 22 16.06 -1.98 11.67
N SER A 23 16.54 -2.55 10.56
CA SER A 23 16.51 -1.89 9.24
C SER A 23 15.09 -1.54 8.80
N LEU A 24 14.13 -2.44 9.02
CA LEU A 24 12.72 -2.16 8.73
C LEU A 24 12.24 -0.99 9.57
N PHE A 25 12.45 -1.03 10.88
CA PHE A 25 12.00 0.04 11.79
C PHE A 25 12.59 1.41 11.43
N GLU A 26 13.86 1.45 11.03
CA GLU A 26 14.49 2.66 10.50
C GLU A 26 13.80 3.17 9.23
N GLU A 27 13.48 2.29 8.28
CA GLU A 27 12.72 2.64 7.07
C GLU A 27 11.34 3.23 7.42
N TRP A 28 10.61 2.61 8.34
CA TRP A 28 9.31 3.11 8.82
C TRP A 28 9.41 4.51 9.42
N ILE A 29 10.39 4.75 10.30
CA ILE A 29 10.63 6.08 10.89
C ILE A 29 10.92 7.12 9.80
N MET A 30 11.69 6.77 8.78
CA MET A 30 12.02 7.69 7.69
C MET A 30 10.78 8.02 6.85
N LEU A 31 9.90 7.04 6.61
CA LEU A 31 8.66 7.24 5.88
C LEU A 31 7.65 8.11 6.64
N ASP A 32 7.51 7.92 7.95
CA ASP A 32 6.66 8.80 8.78
C ASP A 32 7.15 10.25 8.76
N ARG A 33 8.46 10.46 8.90
CA ARG A 33 9.05 11.81 8.78
C ARG A 33 8.86 12.41 7.39
N ALA A 34 9.00 11.60 6.34
CA ALA A 34 8.75 12.05 4.98
C ALA A 34 7.29 12.48 4.81
N LEU A 35 6.34 11.72 5.35
CA LEU A 35 4.91 12.03 5.31
C LEU A 35 4.61 13.39 5.97
N GLU A 36 5.16 13.66 7.16
CA GLU A 36 5.01 14.94 7.84
C GLU A 36 5.57 16.11 7.01
N GLU A 37 6.75 15.95 6.42
CA GLU A 37 7.38 16.97 5.61
C GLU A 37 6.63 17.22 4.30
N MET A 38 6.06 16.17 3.70
CA MET A 38 5.19 16.31 2.56
C MET A 38 3.95 17.13 2.95
N GLN A 39 3.26 16.79 4.05
CA GLN A 39 2.05 17.52 4.48
C GLN A 39 2.31 19.02 4.71
N LYS A 40 3.48 19.39 5.25
CA LYS A 40 3.88 20.80 5.42
C LYS A 40 4.12 21.54 4.10
N LYS A 41 4.53 20.83 3.05
CA LYS A 41 4.90 21.40 1.75
C LYS A 41 3.77 21.40 0.73
N ASP A 42 2.67 20.69 0.99
CA ASP A 42 1.57 20.48 0.04
C ASP A 42 1.12 21.79 -0.64
N SER A 43 0.90 22.86 0.12
CA SER A 43 0.46 24.17 -0.42
C SER A 43 1.43 24.79 -1.44
N LYS A 44 2.73 24.48 -1.35
CA LYS A 44 3.79 25.05 -2.19
C LYS A 44 4.08 24.23 -3.45
N ILE A 45 3.56 23.01 -3.56
CA ILE A 45 3.83 22.14 -4.71
C ILE A 45 2.94 22.54 -5.88
N VAL A 46 3.53 22.72 -7.05
CA VAL A 46 2.81 23.05 -8.30
C VAL A 46 2.18 21.81 -8.92
N ASP A 47 2.95 20.72 -9.04
CA ASP A 47 2.45 19.43 -9.53
C ASP A 47 1.67 18.69 -8.43
N LYS A 48 0.39 19.01 -8.32
CA LYS A 48 -0.51 18.43 -7.32
C LYS A 48 -0.77 16.94 -7.53
N LEU A 49 -0.73 16.45 -8.77
CA LEU A 49 -1.08 15.06 -9.06
C LEU A 49 0.05 14.12 -8.63
N SER A 50 1.26 14.34 -9.14
CA SER A 50 2.44 13.53 -8.80
C SER A 50 2.70 13.54 -7.29
N PHE A 51 2.53 14.69 -6.66
CA PHE A 51 2.67 14.82 -5.22
C PHE A 51 1.63 14.01 -4.44
N LYS A 52 0.37 14.04 -4.85
CA LYS A 52 -0.68 13.20 -4.25
C LYS A 52 -0.43 11.71 -4.46
N GLU A 53 0.08 11.30 -5.61
CA GLU A 53 0.45 9.91 -5.87
C GLU A 53 1.55 9.42 -4.94
N GLN A 54 2.59 10.24 -4.76
CA GLN A 54 3.68 9.95 -3.81
C GLN A 54 3.16 9.92 -2.37
N MET A 55 2.31 10.88 -1.99
CA MET A 55 1.72 10.94 -0.66
C MET A 55 0.90 9.68 -0.35
N ALA A 56 0.02 9.28 -1.29
CA ALA A 56 -0.81 8.09 -1.14
C ALA A 56 0.04 6.81 -1.03
N TYR A 57 1.13 6.75 -1.80
CA TYR A 57 2.09 5.63 -1.72
C TYR A 57 2.77 5.57 -0.35
N VAL A 58 3.25 6.70 0.17
CA VAL A 58 3.85 6.76 1.51
C VAL A 58 2.82 6.39 2.58
N LEU A 59 1.59 6.94 2.51
CA LEU A 59 0.49 6.60 3.42
C LEU A 59 0.22 5.09 3.46
N LEU A 60 0.18 4.44 2.30
CA LEU A 60 0.01 2.99 2.20
C LEU A 60 1.18 2.25 2.86
N LYS A 61 2.42 2.71 2.63
CA LYS A 61 3.63 2.11 3.19
C LYS A 61 3.73 2.27 4.71
N VAL A 62 3.26 3.38 5.27
CA VAL A 62 3.21 3.60 6.73
C VAL A 62 1.95 3.02 7.37
N GLY A 63 1.12 2.26 6.64
CA GLY A 63 -0.06 1.59 7.19
C GLY A 63 -1.23 2.52 7.51
N ARG A 64 -1.23 3.77 7.03
CA ARG A 64 -2.35 4.71 7.12
C ARG A 64 -3.35 4.43 6.00
N PHE A 65 -3.93 3.23 6.01
CA PHE A 65 -4.70 2.66 4.91
C PHE A 65 -5.94 3.47 4.53
N GLU A 66 -6.68 3.99 5.51
CA GLU A 66 -7.89 4.79 5.25
C GLU A 66 -7.56 6.11 4.52
N GLU A 67 -6.50 6.80 4.94
CA GLU A 67 -6.03 8.03 4.29
C GLU A 67 -5.49 7.75 2.89
N ALA A 68 -4.75 6.64 2.71
CA ALA A 68 -4.27 6.20 1.42
C ALA A 68 -5.44 5.89 0.47
N GLU A 69 -6.43 5.10 0.92
CA GLU A 69 -7.62 4.77 0.14
C GLU A 69 -8.36 6.04 -0.30
N LYS A 70 -8.64 6.95 0.63
CA LYS A 70 -9.33 8.20 0.33
C LYS A 70 -8.59 9.02 -0.72
N THR A 71 -7.25 9.08 -0.62
CA THR A 71 -6.42 9.79 -1.58
C THR A 71 -6.47 9.13 -2.95
N TYR A 72 -6.34 7.80 -3.03
CA TYR A 72 -6.46 7.05 -4.28
C TYR A 72 -7.85 7.18 -4.92
N ARG A 73 -8.93 7.13 -4.15
CA ARG A 73 -10.29 7.37 -4.65
C ARG A 73 -10.46 8.77 -5.23
N SER A 74 -9.88 9.79 -4.59
CA SER A 74 -9.91 11.16 -5.12
C SER A 74 -9.21 11.28 -6.48
N MET A 75 -8.11 10.54 -6.69
CA MET A 75 -7.39 10.52 -7.96
C MET A 75 -8.13 9.68 -9.01
N LEU A 76 -8.78 8.59 -8.58
CA LEU A 76 -9.63 7.76 -9.42
C LEU A 76 -10.84 8.56 -9.94
N PHE A 77 -11.43 9.42 -9.10
CA PHE A 77 -12.50 10.32 -9.55
C PHE A 77 -12.06 11.24 -10.69
N MET A 78 -10.81 11.70 -10.68
CA MET A 78 -10.25 12.57 -11.73
C MET A 78 -9.83 11.80 -12.98
N ASN A 79 -9.34 10.56 -12.81
CA ASN A 79 -8.93 9.68 -13.91
C ASN A 79 -9.34 8.23 -13.60
N PRO A 80 -10.60 7.87 -13.89
CA PRO A 80 -11.16 6.57 -13.50
C PRO A 80 -10.67 5.42 -14.37
N ASP A 81 -9.86 5.69 -15.40
CA ASP A 81 -9.24 4.69 -16.25
C ASP A 81 -7.84 4.26 -15.76
N ASN A 82 -7.32 4.87 -14.68
CA ASN A 82 -6.02 4.51 -14.14
C ASN A 82 -6.10 3.23 -13.29
N TYR A 83 -5.87 2.08 -13.93
CA TYR A 83 -5.90 0.75 -13.31
C TYR A 83 -4.99 0.63 -12.07
N LYS A 84 -3.90 1.41 -11.98
CA LYS A 84 -2.95 1.36 -10.85
C LYS A 84 -3.61 1.79 -9.54
N TYR A 85 -4.58 2.71 -9.58
CA TYR A 85 -5.29 3.15 -8.38
C TYR A 85 -6.23 2.08 -7.84
N PHE A 86 -6.82 1.24 -8.69
CA PHE A 86 -7.63 0.10 -8.24
C PHE A 86 -6.78 -0.91 -7.45
N ILE A 87 -5.59 -1.23 -7.97
CA ILE A 87 -4.63 -2.10 -7.29
C ILE A 87 -4.21 -1.49 -5.95
N ALA A 88 -3.95 -0.18 -5.92
CA ALA A 88 -3.56 0.51 -4.69
C ALA A 88 -4.69 0.51 -3.64
N ILE A 89 -5.94 0.69 -4.05
CA ILE A 89 -7.10 0.60 -3.14
C ILE A 89 -7.27 -0.83 -2.62
N GLN A 90 -7.12 -1.86 -3.46
CA GLN A 90 -7.14 -3.26 -2.98
C GLN A 90 -6.06 -3.50 -1.90
N LYS A 91 -4.86 -2.94 -2.08
CA LYS A 91 -3.81 -3.02 -1.06
C LYS A 91 -4.22 -2.33 0.24
N CYS A 92 -4.88 -1.17 0.17
CA CYS A 92 -5.42 -0.48 1.35
C CYS A 92 -6.49 -1.32 2.07
N LEU A 93 -7.33 -2.03 1.31
CA LEU A 93 -8.40 -2.88 1.84
C LEU A 93 -7.93 -4.26 2.33
N GLY A 94 -6.65 -4.58 2.14
CA GLY A 94 -6.10 -5.92 2.42
C GLY A 94 -6.61 -7.01 1.47
N LEU A 95 -7.10 -6.62 0.29
CA LEU A 95 -7.69 -7.51 -0.71
C LEU A 95 -6.75 -7.80 -1.89
N TYR A 96 -5.49 -7.38 -1.82
CA TYR A 96 -4.52 -7.60 -2.89
C TYR A 96 -3.70 -8.86 -2.62
N SER A 97 -3.61 -9.73 -3.63
CA SER A 97 -2.83 -10.96 -3.59
C SER A 97 -1.75 -10.97 -4.66
N GLU A 98 -0.48 -11.12 -4.27
CA GLU A 98 0.65 -11.17 -5.22
C GLU A 98 0.64 -12.39 -6.11
N ASN A 99 0.15 -13.53 -5.61
CA ASN A 99 0.09 -14.79 -6.34
C ASN A 99 -1.29 -15.04 -6.97
N GLY A 100 -2.22 -14.08 -6.85
CA GLY A 100 -3.57 -14.16 -7.38
C GLY A 100 -4.47 -15.19 -6.68
N GLN A 101 -4.07 -15.69 -5.51
CA GLN A 101 -4.89 -16.59 -4.70
C GLN A 101 -5.76 -15.77 -3.76
N TYR A 102 -7.06 -16.06 -3.76
CA TYR A 102 -8.07 -15.39 -2.95
C TYR A 102 -8.92 -16.42 -2.22
N SER A 103 -9.25 -16.17 -0.96
CA SER A 103 -10.26 -16.96 -0.27
C SER A 103 -11.65 -16.64 -0.82
N THR A 104 -12.65 -17.47 -0.49
CA THR A 104 -14.05 -17.16 -0.87
C THR A 104 -14.52 -15.82 -0.29
N ASP A 105 -14.11 -15.49 0.95
CA ASP A 105 -14.42 -14.20 1.57
C ASP A 105 -13.78 -13.02 0.82
N ASP A 106 -12.50 -13.16 0.43
CA ASP A 106 -11.81 -12.13 -0.36
C ASP A 106 -12.49 -11.89 -1.70
N ILE A 107 -12.98 -12.96 -2.35
CA ILE A 107 -13.71 -12.88 -3.62
C ILE A 107 -15.01 -12.10 -3.43
N ASP A 108 -15.80 -12.41 -2.39
CA ASP A 108 -17.05 -11.72 -2.10
C ASP A 108 -16.83 -10.23 -1.80
N ARG A 109 -15.77 -9.91 -1.05
CA ARG A 109 -15.36 -8.54 -0.75
C ARG A 109 -14.86 -7.80 -1.99
N LEU A 110 -14.10 -8.46 -2.87
CA LEU A 110 -13.67 -7.91 -4.16
C LEU A 110 -14.86 -7.66 -5.09
N CYS A 111 -15.82 -8.59 -5.17
CA CYS A 111 -17.05 -8.42 -5.94
C CYS A 111 -17.85 -7.20 -5.45
N THR A 112 -17.97 -7.04 -4.13
CA THR A 112 -18.63 -5.88 -3.51
C THR A 112 -17.88 -4.59 -3.86
N PHE A 113 -16.55 -4.58 -3.74
CA PHE A 113 -15.70 -3.45 -4.08
C PHE A 113 -15.86 -3.02 -5.54
N TYR A 114 -15.68 -3.93 -6.50
CA TYR A 114 -15.81 -3.61 -7.93
C TYR A 114 -17.23 -3.20 -8.32
N SER A 115 -18.25 -3.80 -7.71
CA SER A 115 -19.64 -3.39 -7.90
C SER A 115 -19.88 -1.94 -7.43
N SER A 116 -19.27 -1.53 -6.31
CA SER A 116 -19.35 -0.15 -5.83
C SER A 116 -18.68 0.83 -6.80
N LEU A 117 -17.51 0.47 -7.33
CA LEU A 117 -16.80 1.27 -8.33
C LEU A 117 -17.57 1.39 -9.63
N LYS A 118 -18.27 0.34 -10.06
CA LYS A 118 -19.14 0.37 -11.26
C LYS A 118 -20.30 1.34 -11.11
N LYS A 119 -20.85 1.42 -9.90
CA LYS A 119 -21.91 2.39 -9.60
C LYS A 119 -21.38 3.82 -9.57
N GLU A 120 -20.20 4.04 -9.01
CA GLU A 120 -19.58 5.35 -8.84
C GLU A 120 -18.97 5.89 -10.16
N TYR A 121 -18.40 5.00 -10.98
CA TYR A 121 -17.63 5.33 -12.18
C TYR A 121 -18.14 4.62 -13.44
N GLY A 122 -19.44 4.34 -13.55
CA GLY A 122 -20.03 3.56 -14.68
C GLY A 122 -19.82 4.15 -16.09
N TRP A 123 -19.32 5.38 -16.17
CA TRP A 123 -18.94 6.08 -17.39
C TRP A 123 -17.50 5.80 -17.84
N SER A 124 -16.63 5.35 -16.93
CA SER A 124 -15.24 4.94 -17.16
C SER A 124 -15.15 3.71 -18.07
N SER A 125 -14.08 3.61 -18.85
CA SER A 125 -13.84 2.50 -19.76
C SER A 125 -13.42 1.24 -19.01
N VAL A 126 -12.72 1.40 -17.88
CA VAL A 126 -12.21 0.29 -17.05
C VAL A 126 -13.32 -0.49 -16.32
N VAL A 127 -14.46 0.15 -16.04
CA VAL A 127 -15.54 -0.48 -15.25
C VAL A 127 -16.68 -1.05 -16.10
N LYS A 128 -16.53 -1.00 -17.43
CA LYS A 128 -17.50 -1.54 -18.41
C LYS A 128 -17.29 -3.03 -18.73
N VAL A 129 -16.21 -3.64 -18.23
CA VAL A 129 -15.93 -5.07 -18.40
C VAL A 129 -16.96 -5.91 -17.65
#